data_AF-A0A5B8LI53-F1
#
_entry.id   AF-A0A5B8LI53-F1
#
_cell.length_a   1.000
_cell.length_b   1.000
_cell.length_c   1.000
_cell.angle_alpha   90.00
_cell.angle_beta   90.00
_cell.angle_gamma   90.00
#
_symmetry.space_group_name_H-M   'P 1'
#
loop_
_entity.id
_entity.type
_entity.pdbx_description
1 polymer ?
#
loop_
_entity_poly.entity_id
_entity_poly.type
_entity_poly.pdbx_seq_one_letter_code
_entity_poly.pdbx_strand_id
1 'polypeptide(L)'
;MRCEALQLAFIAAVTGGFLTAQIATAREMPPQKSVEQIGTSIRDRFIQAASACGARLPFEPRVTVDAGSAIDVHYSFDDRAIHFTEWKNLDQDSQGAITAWAAKGTLGLSPEGMYREMFNSFIAPHELGHYLQQISGRYGTLTPWDAELEANRIGMAFWVLQRGAEGNVEGRVANITRFLDGVPTPVPAGQDVKAFFNANYAAFSAGKDGPLNPMNYSWFQAEMMKTALRERQQYPFCKLVSLNKAKAI
;
A
#
# COMPACT_ATOMS: atom_id res chain seq x y z
N MET A 1 63.05 -36.35 17.64
CA MET A 1 62.59 -35.40 18.67
C MET A 1 61.07 -35.44 18.65
N ARG A 2 60.37 -36.36 19.33
CA ARG A 2 60.02 -36.44 20.77
C ARG A 2 59.41 -35.15 21.35
N CYS A 3 58.11 -35.23 21.66
CA CYS A 3 57.38 -34.77 22.87
C CYS A 3 55.88 -35.06 22.64
N GLU A 4 55.28 -36.11 23.25
CA GLU A 4 54.62 -36.13 24.58
C GLU A 4 53.48 -35.10 24.71
N ALA A 5 52.21 -35.51 24.61
CA ALA A 5 51.33 -36.09 25.64
C ALA A 5 50.65 -35.02 26.52
N LEU A 6 49.31 -34.96 26.50
CA LEU A 6 48.50 -34.74 27.71
C LEU A 6 47.06 -35.19 27.48
N GLN A 7 46.67 -36.25 28.18
CA GLN A 7 45.28 -36.67 28.39
C GLN A 7 44.63 -35.73 29.40
N LEU A 8 43.41 -35.26 29.09
CA LEU A 8 42.52 -34.65 30.07
C LEU A 8 41.17 -35.39 30.00
N ALA A 9 40.94 -36.19 31.03
CA ALA A 9 39.69 -36.90 31.25
C ALA A 9 38.61 -35.92 31.72
N PHE A 10 37.52 -35.82 30.97
CA PHE A 10 36.30 -35.15 31.41
C PHE A 10 35.34 -36.20 31.99
N ILE A 11 35.04 -36.05 33.28
CA ILE A 11 33.95 -36.78 33.95
C ILE A 11 32.65 -36.07 33.59
N ALA A 12 31.83 -36.71 32.75
CA ALA A 12 30.47 -36.25 32.47
C ALA A 12 29.52 -36.84 33.53
N ALA A 13 28.99 -35.97 34.39
CA ALA A 13 27.87 -36.30 35.25
C ALA A 13 26.58 -36.35 34.41
N VAL A 14 26.04 -37.54 34.19
CA VAL A 14 24.74 -37.75 33.55
C VAL A 14 23.66 -37.53 34.61
N THR A 15 23.19 -36.30 34.75
CA THR A 15 21.93 -36.00 35.45
C THR A 15 20.77 -36.26 34.49
N GLY A 16 20.07 -37.37 34.70
CA GLY A 16 18.84 -37.72 33.99
C GLY A 16 17.72 -36.74 34.32
N GLY A 17 17.62 -35.67 33.54
CA GLY A 17 16.43 -34.81 33.48
C GLY A 17 15.44 -35.42 32.49
N PHE A 18 14.25 -35.79 32.96
CA PHE A 18 13.13 -36.13 32.08
C PHE A 18 12.80 -34.90 31.21
N LEU A 19 13.19 -34.92 29.94
CA LEU A 19 12.68 -34.00 28.93
C LEU A 19 11.21 -34.33 28.71
N THR A 20 10.31 -33.59 29.36
CA THR A 20 8.93 -33.50 28.88
C THR A 20 8.94 -32.69 27.59
N ALA A 21 8.89 -33.37 26.46
CA ALA A 21 8.64 -32.74 25.17
C ALA A 21 7.29 -32.01 25.25
N GLN A 22 7.34 -30.68 25.43
CA GLN A 22 6.18 -29.85 25.22
C GLN A 22 5.85 -29.93 23.73
N ILE A 23 4.89 -30.78 23.40
CA ILE A 23 4.27 -30.79 22.07
C ILE A 23 3.61 -29.42 21.95
N ALA A 24 4.28 -28.49 21.26
CA ALA A 24 3.70 -27.24 20.89
C ALA A 24 2.50 -27.55 19.99
N THR A 25 1.30 -27.53 20.57
CA THR A 25 0.07 -27.59 19.80
C THR A 25 0.12 -26.46 18.79
N ALA A 26 0.24 -26.81 17.51
CA ALA A 26 0.24 -25.86 16.42
C ALA A 26 -1.02 -24.99 16.59
N ARG A 27 -0.82 -23.72 16.91
CA ARG A 27 -1.90 -22.76 17.06
C ARG A 27 -2.47 -22.58 15.65
N GLU A 28 -3.69 -23.07 15.44
CA GLU A 28 -4.38 -22.89 14.16
C GLU A 28 -4.42 -21.39 13.87
N MET A 29 -3.71 -20.98 12.81
CA MET A 29 -3.72 -19.59 12.40
C MET A 29 -5.12 -19.25 11.89
N PRO A 30 -5.68 -18.09 12.27
CA PRO A 30 -6.96 -17.67 11.74
C PRO A 30 -6.90 -17.64 10.20
N PRO A 31 -7.98 -18.04 9.51
CA PRO A 31 -8.02 -18.04 8.07
C PRO A 31 -7.72 -16.64 7.53
N GLN A 32 -6.85 -16.58 6.51
CA GLN A 32 -6.52 -15.34 5.83
C GLN A 32 -7.77 -14.81 5.11
N LYS A 33 -8.14 -13.55 5.38
CA LYS A 33 -9.28 -12.89 4.71
C LYS A 33 -9.10 -12.89 3.20
N SER A 34 -10.17 -12.97 2.42
CA SER A 34 -10.10 -12.76 0.97
C SER A 34 -9.77 -11.30 0.64
N VAL A 35 -9.32 -11.03 -0.59
CA VAL A 35 -9.08 -9.65 -1.06
C VAL A 35 -10.37 -8.81 -1.01
N GLU A 36 -11.50 -9.39 -1.42
CA GLU A 36 -12.81 -8.76 -1.34
C GLU A 36 -13.19 -8.39 0.10
N GLN A 37 -12.94 -9.28 1.07
CA GLN A 37 -13.21 -9.03 2.49
C GLN A 37 -12.33 -7.90 3.05
N ILE A 38 -11.07 -7.81 2.60
CA ILE A 38 -10.17 -6.71 2.96
C ILE A 38 -10.69 -5.39 2.39
N GLY A 39 -10.93 -5.34 1.08
CA GLY A 39 -11.41 -4.15 0.39
C GLY A 39 -12.73 -3.65 0.96
N THR A 40 -13.70 -4.56 1.17
CA THR A 40 -14.99 -4.26 1.81
C THR A 40 -14.80 -3.68 3.21
N SER A 41 -13.97 -4.31 4.04
CA SER A 41 -13.73 -3.83 5.40
C SER A 41 -13.05 -2.46 5.45
N ILE A 42 -12.18 -2.15 4.49
CA ILE A 42 -11.52 -0.84 4.41
C ILE A 42 -12.51 0.22 3.92
N ARG A 43 -13.24 -0.06 2.85
CA ARG A 43 -14.31 0.82 2.33
C ARG A 43 -15.29 1.20 3.43
N ASP A 44 -15.86 0.22 4.13
CA ASP A 44 -16.92 0.49 5.12
C ASP A 44 -16.43 1.41 6.24
N ARG A 45 -15.20 1.16 6.74
CA ARG A 45 -14.56 2.03 7.75
C ARG A 45 -14.29 3.43 7.21
N PHE A 46 -13.87 3.55 5.96
CA PHE A 46 -13.62 4.84 5.31
C PHE A 46 -14.91 5.65 5.14
N ILE A 47 -15.97 5.02 4.62
CA ILE A 47 -17.30 5.62 4.44
C ILE A 47 -17.85 6.08 5.80
N GLN A 48 -17.72 5.24 6.83
CA GLN A 48 -18.10 5.60 8.20
C GLN A 48 -17.31 6.83 8.70
N ALA A 49 -15.98 6.84 8.54
CA ALA A 49 -15.14 7.95 8.96
C ALA A 49 -15.47 9.25 8.20
N ALA A 50 -15.71 9.17 6.89
CA ALA A 50 -16.07 10.33 6.07
C ALA A 50 -17.44 10.90 6.46
N SER A 51 -18.41 10.02 6.73
CA SER A 51 -19.73 10.41 7.23
C SER A 51 -19.64 11.08 8.60
N ALA A 52 -18.77 10.57 9.50
CA ALA A 52 -18.51 11.19 10.80
C ALA A 52 -17.87 12.60 10.69
N CYS A 53 -17.14 12.87 9.60
CA CYS A 53 -16.65 14.21 9.26
C CYS A 53 -17.69 15.10 8.56
N GLY A 54 -18.94 14.65 8.45
CA GLY A 54 -20.07 15.39 7.87
C GLY A 54 -20.15 15.34 6.35
N ALA A 55 -19.53 14.35 5.70
CA ALA A 55 -19.77 14.10 4.28
C ALA A 55 -21.18 13.58 4.04
N ARG A 56 -21.81 14.01 2.95
CA ARG A 56 -22.97 13.35 2.36
C ARG A 56 -22.50 12.56 1.15
N LEU A 57 -22.63 11.25 1.23
CA LEU A 57 -22.09 10.32 0.25
C LEU A 57 -23.26 9.83 -0.63
N PRO A 58 -23.32 10.23 -1.91
CA PRO A 58 -24.49 9.95 -2.76
C PRO A 58 -24.62 8.48 -3.16
N PHE A 59 -23.54 7.72 -3.01
CA PHE A 59 -23.47 6.28 -3.20
C PHE A 59 -22.26 5.74 -2.45
N GLU A 60 -22.25 4.45 -2.17
CA GLU A 60 -21.09 3.74 -1.63
C GLU A 60 -20.41 2.97 -2.77
N PRO A 61 -19.09 3.12 -2.98
CA PRO A 61 -18.39 2.36 -4.00
C PRO A 61 -18.51 0.85 -3.80
N ARG A 62 -18.72 0.08 -4.88
CA ARG A 62 -18.60 -1.38 -4.79
C ARG A 62 -17.13 -1.77 -4.61
N VAL A 63 -16.90 -3.01 -4.19
CA VAL A 63 -15.56 -3.62 -4.18
C VAL A 63 -15.62 -4.78 -5.15
N THR A 64 -14.71 -4.80 -6.12
CA THR A 64 -14.61 -5.82 -7.16
C THR A 64 -13.22 -6.44 -7.11
N VAL A 65 -13.13 -7.76 -7.34
CA VAL A 65 -11.85 -8.45 -7.51
C VAL A 65 -11.78 -8.96 -8.94
N ASP A 66 -10.87 -8.38 -9.71
CA ASP A 66 -10.69 -8.68 -11.13
C ASP A 66 -9.81 -9.92 -11.33
N ALA A 67 -10.11 -10.64 -12.41
CA ALA A 67 -9.32 -11.77 -12.88
C ALA A 67 -8.07 -11.35 -13.69
N GLY A 68 -7.74 -10.05 -13.71
CA GLY A 68 -6.61 -9.51 -14.46
C GLY A 68 -5.26 -10.02 -13.96
N SER A 69 -4.26 -10.02 -14.84
CA SER A 69 -2.89 -10.47 -14.55
C SER A 69 -1.89 -9.35 -14.24
N ALA A 70 -2.28 -8.10 -14.43
CA ALA A 70 -1.46 -6.95 -14.10
C ALA A 70 -1.68 -6.51 -12.64
N ILE A 71 -0.69 -5.79 -12.09
CA ILE A 71 -0.87 -5.04 -10.84
C ILE A 71 -1.84 -3.90 -11.12
N ASP A 72 -3.10 -4.11 -10.76
CA ASP A 72 -4.16 -3.14 -10.99
C ASP A 72 -5.03 -3.02 -9.73
N VAL A 73 -5.00 -1.83 -9.14
CA VAL A 73 -5.89 -1.39 -8.07
C VAL A 73 -6.26 0.04 -8.39
N HIS A 74 -7.55 0.28 -8.64
CA HIS A 74 -8.02 1.59 -9.06
C HIS A 74 -9.47 1.81 -8.63
N TYR A 75 -9.87 3.07 -8.53
CA TYR A 75 -11.26 3.48 -8.53
C TYR A 75 -11.77 3.73 -9.96
N SER A 76 -12.79 2.98 -10.38
CA SER A 76 -13.43 3.15 -11.67
C SER A 76 -14.57 4.18 -11.58
N PHE A 77 -14.46 5.26 -12.35
CA PHE A 77 -15.48 6.31 -12.42
C PHE A 77 -16.77 5.83 -13.11
N ASP A 78 -16.66 4.84 -13.99
CA ASP A 78 -17.74 4.35 -14.85
C ASP A 78 -18.71 3.46 -14.07
N ASP A 79 -18.20 2.49 -13.32
CA ASP A 79 -19.01 1.51 -12.58
C ASP A 79 -19.04 1.76 -11.06
N ARG A 80 -18.33 2.81 -10.61
CA ARG A 80 -18.24 3.29 -9.23
C ARG A 80 -17.78 2.20 -8.27
N ALA A 81 -16.76 1.45 -8.65
CA ALA A 81 -16.16 0.41 -7.83
C ALA A 81 -14.68 0.66 -7.57
N ILE A 82 -14.19 0.15 -6.44
CA ILE A 82 -12.76 -0.08 -6.21
C ILE A 82 -12.47 -1.47 -6.74
N HIS A 83 -11.57 -1.51 -7.71
CA HIS A 83 -11.08 -2.72 -8.33
C HIS A 83 -9.81 -3.17 -7.61
N PHE A 84 -9.73 -4.46 -7.33
CA PHE A 84 -8.55 -5.11 -6.79
C PHE A 84 -8.19 -6.31 -7.66
N THR A 85 -6.95 -6.75 -7.55
CA THR A 85 -6.48 -8.00 -8.14
C THR A 85 -5.92 -8.91 -7.05
N GLU A 86 -5.97 -10.23 -7.26
CA GLU A 86 -5.38 -11.21 -6.35
C GLU A 86 -3.93 -11.53 -6.76
N TRP A 87 -3.06 -11.71 -5.76
CA TRP A 87 -1.66 -12.11 -5.96
C TRP A 87 -1.49 -13.30 -6.92
N LYS A 88 -2.32 -14.33 -6.76
CA LYS A 88 -2.25 -15.57 -7.55
C LYS A 88 -2.58 -15.35 -9.04
N ASN A 89 -3.25 -14.25 -9.39
CA ASN A 89 -3.64 -13.93 -10.75
C ASN A 89 -2.53 -13.17 -11.49
N LEU A 90 -1.59 -12.56 -10.76
CA LEU A 90 -0.53 -11.76 -11.35
C LEU A 90 0.36 -12.57 -12.29
N ASP A 91 0.81 -11.93 -13.37
CA ASP A 91 1.84 -12.47 -14.24
C ASP A 91 3.20 -12.60 -13.52
N GLN A 92 4.10 -13.37 -14.12
CA GLN A 92 5.40 -13.69 -13.51
C GLN A 92 6.29 -12.44 -13.34
N ASP A 93 6.20 -11.48 -14.25
CA ASP A 93 7.00 -10.25 -14.21
C ASP A 93 6.55 -9.37 -13.03
N SER A 94 5.24 -9.23 -12.86
CA SER A 94 4.60 -8.56 -11.73
C SER A 94 4.98 -9.23 -10.40
N GLN A 95 4.86 -10.56 -10.30
CA GLN A 95 5.27 -11.30 -9.11
C GLN A 95 6.77 -11.15 -8.82
N GLY A 96 7.61 -11.13 -9.87
CA GLY A 96 9.05 -10.91 -9.77
C GLY A 96 9.39 -9.52 -9.23
N ALA A 97 8.73 -8.48 -9.74
CA ALA A 97 8.90 -7.10 -9.27
C ALA A 97 8.53 -6.99 -7.78
N ILE A 98 7.38 -7.50 -7.37
CA ILE A 98 6.96 -7.48 -5.96
C ILE A 98 7.87 -8.32 -5.08
N THR A 99 8.40 -9.43 -5.57
CA THR A 99 9.40 -10.23 -4.83
C THR A 99 10.64 -9.41 -4.53
N ALA A 100 11.15 -8.66 -5.53
CA ALA A 100 12.28 -7.75 -5.33
C ALA A 100 11.96 -6.62 -4.34
N TRP A 101 10.72 -6.12 -4.33
CA TRP A 101 10.29 -5.08 -3.38
C TRP A 101 10.17 -5.63 -1.95
N ALA A 102 9.59 -6.82 -1.80
CA ALA A 102 9.45 -7.50 -0.52
C ALA A 102 10.80 -7.75 0.16
N ALA A 103 11.83 -8.13 -0.62
CA ALA A 103 13.19 -8.33 -0.13
C ALA A 103 13.84 -7.05 0.47
N LYS A 104 13.39 -5.86 0.04
CA LYS A 104 13.85 -4.57 0.58
C LYS A 104 12.95 -4.03 1.71
N GLY A 105 11.75 -4.58 1.87
CA GLY A 105 10.78 -4.17 2.89
C GLY A 105 11.30 -4.28 4.31
N THR A 106 10.67 -3.58 5.25
CA THR A 106 11.06 -3.54 6.67
C THR A 106 10.15 -4.39 7.55
N LEU A 107 9.01 -4.85 7.05
CA LEU A 107 8.02 -5.62 7.82
C LEU A 107 8.23 -7.14 7.75
N GLY A 108 9.24 -7.62 7.03
CA GLY A 108 9.53 -9.06 6.92
C GLY A 108 8.41 -9.86 6.23
N LEU A 109 7.63 -9.20 5.36
CA LEU A 109 6.52 -9.82 4.64
C LEU A 109 7.03 -10.73 3.52
N SER A 110 6.30 -11.81 3.23
CA SER A 110 6.49 -12.56 1.98
C SER A 110 6.14 -11.69 0.77
N PRO A 111 6.50 -12.08 -0.47
CA PRO A 111 6.06 -11.36 -1.68
C PRO A 111 4.55 -11.15 -1.76
N GLU A 112 3.76 -12.20 -1.49
CA GLU A 112 2.29 -12.07 -1.40
C GLU A 112 1.88 -11.13 -0.26
N GLY A 113 2.53 -11.22 0.90
CA GLY A 113 2.27 -10.33 2.03
C GLY A 113 2.53 -8.86 1.69
N MET A 114 3.63 -8.58 1.00
CA MET A 114 3.97 -7.24 0.49
C MET A 114 2.94 -6.75 -0.52
N TYR A 115 2.52 -7.62 -1.45
CA TYR A 115 1.47 -7.29 -2.41
C TYR A 115 0.17 -6.87 -1.72
N ARG A 116 -0.29 -7.69 -0.78
CA ARG A 116 -1.52 -7.45 -0.02
C ARG A 116 -1.43 -6.21 0.84
N GLU A 117 -0.27 -5.97 1.46
CA GLU A 117 -0.03 -4.78 2.26
C GLU A 117 -0.07 -3.51 1.41
N MET A 118 0.61 -3.50 0.25
CA MET A 118 0.69 -2.32 -0.61
C MET A 118 -0.60 -2.08 -1.39
N PHE A 119 -1.05 -3.08 -2.17
CA PHE A 119 -2.10 -2.91 -3.17
C PHE A 119 -3.50 -3.23 -2.63
N ASN A 120 -3.66 -4.30 -1.85
CA ASN A 120 -5.00 -4.64 -1.34
C ASN A 120 -5.37 -3.89 -0.04
N SER A 121 -4.38 -3.31 0.65
CA SER A 121 -4.59 -2.58 1.90
C SER A 121 -4.22 -1.11 1.76
N PHE A 122 -2.93 -0.76 1.72
CA PHE A 122 -2.48 0.62 1.87
C PHE A 122 -3.05 1.57 0.81
N ILE A 123 -3.13 1.14 -0.45
CA ILE A 123 -3.69 1.90 -1.58
C ILE A 123 -5.22 1.99 -1.55
N ALA A 124 -5.96 1.08 -0.90
CA ALA A 124 -7.42 1.10 -0.97
C ALA A 124 -8.05 2.46 -0.53
N PRO A 125 -7.57 3.13 0.54
CA PRO A 125 -8.03 4.47 0.89
C PRO A 125 -7.58 5.59 -0.07
N HIS A 126 -6.53 5.38 -0.85
CA HIS A 126 -6.15 6.29 -1.94
C HIS A 126 -7.23 6.26 -3.03
N GLU A 127 -7.67 5.07 -3.46
CA GLU A 127 -8.77 4.93 -4.43
C GLU A 127 -10.08 5.53 -3.93
N LEU A 128 -10.37 5.38 -2.63
CA LEU A 128 -11.48 6.06 -1.98
C LEU A 128 -11.31 7.58 -1.92
N GLY A 129 -10.08 8.08 -1.99
CA GLY A 129 -9.78 9.49 -2.21
C GLY A 129 -10.25 9.98 -3.58
N HIS A 130 -10.02 9.21 -4.66
CA HIS A 130 -10.57 9.53 -5.98
C HIS A 130 -12.10 9.51 -6.00
N TYR A 131 -12.73 8.58 -5.28
CA TYR A 131 -14.17 8.62 -5.05
C TYR A 131 -14.64 9.95 -4.42
N LEU A 132 -13.97 10.43 -3.36
CA LEU A 132 -14.29 11.73 -2.75
C LEU A 132 -14.08 12.90 -3.72
N GLN A 133 -13.04 12.84 -4.55
CA GLN A 133 -12.79 13.82 -5.60
C GLN A 133 -13.87 13.79 -6.70
N GLN A 134 -14.40 12.62 -7.04
CA GLN A 134 -15.50 12.49 -8.00
C GLN A 134 -16.76 13.17 -7.48
N ILE A 135 -17.20 12.82 -6.26
CA ILE A 135 -18.48 13.32 -5.73
C ILE A 135 -18.47 14.83 -5.46
N SER A 136 -17.30 15.41 -5.19
CA SER A 136 -17.13 16.86 -5.03
C SER A 136 -16.96 17.60 -6.37
N GLY A 137 -16.74 16.86 -7.47
CA GLY A 137 -16.36 17.40 -8.78
C GLY A 137 -14.93 17.93 -8.83
N ARG A 138 -14.11 17.72 -7.80
CA ARG A 138 -12.73 18.20 -7.74
C ARG A 138 -11.81 17.44 -8.67
N TYR A 139 -12.09 16.16 -8.94
CA TYR A 139 -11.25 15.34 -9.83
C TYR A 139 -11.01 16.02 -11.18
N GLY A 140 -12.06 16.59 -11.80
CA GLY A 140 -11.97 17.30 -13.08
C GLY A 140 -11.35 18.71 -13.01
N THR A 141 -11.02 19.21 -11.82
CA THR A 141 -10.44 20.56 -11.63
C THR A 141 -8.99 20.54 -11.19
N LEU A 142 -8.50 19.40 -10.71
CA LEU A 142 -7.12 19.22 -10.28
C LEU A 142 -6.26 18.81 -11.48
N THR A 143 -4.98 19.19 -11.46
CA THR A 143 -4.01 18.56 -12.38
C THR A 143 -3.81 17.11 -11.95
N PRO A 144 -3.38 16.19 -12.85
CA PRO A 144 -3.12 14.80 -12.47
C PRO A 144 -2.27 14.64 -11.20
N TRP A 145 -1.15 15.35 -11.09
CA TRP A 145 -0.32 15.36 -9.89
C TRP A 145 -1.08 15.74 -8.62
N ASP A 146 -1.91 16.79 -8.68
CA ASP A 146 -2.61 17.30 -7.51
C ASP A 146 -3.76 16.36 -7.11
N ALA A 147 -4.41 15.71 -8.08
CA ALA A 147 -5.40 14.67 -7.82
C ALA A 147 -4.78 13.46 -7.11
N GLU A 148 -3.68 12.93 -7.64
CA GLU A 148 -2.95 11.79 -7.06
C GLU A 148 -2.36 12.10 -5.67
N LEU A 149 -1.76 13.28 -5.50
CA LEU A 149 -1.21 13.68 -4.21
C LEU A 149 -2.33 13.93 -3.18
N GLU A 150 -3.47 14.51 -3.57
CA GLU A 150 -4.62 14.66 -2.70
C GLU A 150 -5.22 13.30 -2.30
N ALA A 151 -5.32 12.34 -3.21
CA ALA A 151 -5.75 10.96 -2.92
C ALA A 151 -4.79 10.26 -1.94
N ASN A 152 -3.48 10.40 -2.15
CA ASN A 152 -2.46 9.94 -1.20
C ASN A 152 -2.60 10.58 0.19
N ARG A 153 -2.83 11.90 0.27
CA ARG A 153 -3.08 12.61 1.54
C ARG A 153 -4.34 12.09 2.24
N ILE A 154 -5.41 11.84 1.49
CA ILE A 154 -6.67 11.29 2.02
C ILE A 154 -6.41 9.90 2.60
N GLY A 155 -5.77 9.01 1.84
CA GLY A 155 -5.47 7.65 2.28
C GLY A 155 -4.55 7.61 3.50
N MET A 156 -3.51 8.43 3.51
CA MET A 156 -2.61 8.63 4.65
C MET A 156 -3.39 9.06 5.90
N ALA A 157 -4.22 10.09 5.76
CA ALA A 157 -4.99 10.64 6.86
C ALA A 157 -6.00 9.64 7.41
N PHE A 158 -6.62 8.81 6.55
CA PHE A 158 -7.48 7.71 6.99
C PHE A 158 -6.72 6.66 7.81
N TRP A 159 -5.53 6.25 7.35
CA TRP A 159 -4.73 5.26 8.06
C TRP A 159 -4.26 5.76 9.42
N VAL A 160 -3.91 7.05 9.55
CA VAL A 160 -3.56 7.68 10.83
C VAL A 160 -4.68 7.56 11.88
N LEU A 161 -5.96 7.46 11.46
CA LEU A 161 -7.09 7.27 12.39
C LEU A 161 -7.19 5.84 12.93
N GLN A 162 -6.58 4.86 12.26
CA GLN A 162 -6.72 3.46 12.63
C GLN A 162 -5.87 3.11 13.85
N ARG A 163 -6.31 2.12 14.62
CA ARG A 163 -5.59 1.62 15.80
C ARG A 163 -4.69 0.45 15.42
N GLY A 164 -3.66 0.21 16.25
CA GLY A 164 -2.77 -0.93 16.09
C GLY A 164 -1.85 -0.82 14.87
N ALA A 165 -1.48 -1.96 14.29
CA ALA A 165 -0.49 -2.03 13.22
C ALA A 165 -0.90 -1.26 11.96
N GLU A 166 -2.19 -1.25 11.62
CA GLU A 166 -2.71 -0.52 10.44
C GLU A 166 -2.48 0.99 10.52
N GLY A 167 -2.49 1.54 11.75
CA GLY A 167 -2.27 2.96 12.03
C GLY A 167 -0.80 3.37 12.12
N ASN A 168 0.14 2.42 12.07
CA ASN A 168 1.57 2.70 12.02
C ASN A 168 2.00 3.15 10.61
N VAL A 169 1.49 4.30 10.15
CA VAL A 169 1.70 4.79 8.79
C VAL A 169 3.18 5.03 8.46
N GLU A 170 4.00 5.42 9.44
CA GLU A 170 5.44 5.61 9.24
C GLU A 170 6.13 4.30 8.88
N GLY A 171 5.88 3.24 9.67
CA GLY A 171 6.41 1.91 9.41
C GLY A 171 5.92 1.32 8.08
N ARG A 172 4.63 1.52 7.76
CA ARG A 172 4.02 1.03 6.52
C ARG A 172 4.58 1.74 5.28
N VAL A 173 4.68 3.07 5.30
CA VAL A 173 5.28 3.85 4.20
C VAL A 173 6.76 3.51 4.04
N ALA A 174 7.51 3.41 5.13
CA ALA A 174 8.89 2.97 5.07
C ALA A 174 8.99 1.60 4.40
N ASN A 175 8.14 0.64 4.77
CA ASN A 175 8.14 -0.69 4.17
C ASN A 175 7.87 -0.68 2.66
N ILE A 176 6.80 -0.02 2.22
CA ILE A 176 6.34 -0.09 0.82
C ILE A 176 7.11 0.83 -0.13
N THR A 177 7.91 1.79 0.36
CA THR A 177 8.64 2.73 -0.51
C THR A 177 10.13 2.44 -0.63
N ARG A 178 10.66 1.45 0.10
CA ARG A 178 12.08 1.09 0.07
C ARG A 178 12.57 0.48 -1.23
N PHE A 179 11.66 0.04 -2.11
CA PHE A 179 12.08 -0.39 -3.44
C PHE A 179 12.82 0.72 -4.21
N LEU A 180 12.54 1.99 -3.87
CA LEU A 180 13.22 3.18 -4.39
C LEU A 180 14.66 3.37 -3.90
N ASP A 181 15.11 2.63 -2.88
CA ASP A 181 16.47 2.77 -2.37
C ASP A 181 17.47 2.46 -3.50
N GLY A 182 18.21 3.50 -3.91
CA GLY A 182 19.19 3.46 -5.00
C GLY A 182 18.62 3.59 -6.42
N VAL A 183 17.32 3.80 -6.58
CA VAL A 183 16.68 3.97 -7.89
C VAL A 183 16.76 5.45 -8.30
N PRO A 184 17.36 5.78 -9.46
CA PRO A 184 17.42 7.16 -9.93
C PRO A 184 16.02 7.71 -10.22
N THR A 185 15.86 9.02 -10.13
CA THR A 185 14.63 9.68 -10.57
C THR A 185 14.37 9.39 -12.06
N PRO A 186 13.13 9.04 -12.46
CA PRO A 186 12.77 8.92 -13.87
C PRO A 186 12.60 10.28 -14.56
N VAL A 187 12.66 11.39 -13.80
CA VAL A 187 12.53 12.75 -14.31
C VAL A 187 13.87 13.22 -14.88
N PRO A 188 13.93 13.70 -16.15
CA PRO A 188 15.14 14.22 -16.74
C PRO A 188 15.76 15.35 -15.89
N ALA A 189 17.09 15.42 -15.87
CA ALA A 189 17.81 16.40 -15.09
C ALA A 189 17.36 17.84 -15.43
N GLY A 190 17.08 18.64 -14.39
CA GLY A 190 16.63 20.03 -14.51
C GLY A 190 15.14 20.21 -14.78
N GLN A 191 14.37 19.14 -14.99
CA GLN A 191 12.91 19.24 -15.09
C GLN A 191 12.24 19.19 -13.71
N ASP A 192 11.11 19.90 -13.60
CA ASP A 192 10.24 19.81 -12.43
C ASP A 192 9.44 18.50 -12.42
N VAL A 193 9.41 17.82 -11.28
CA VAL A 193 8.80 16.50 -11.10
C VAL A 193 7.30 16.53 -11.38
N LYS A 194 6.60 17.58 -10.89
CA LYS A 194 5.17 17.76 -11.09
C LYS A 194 4.85 18.07 -12.56
N ALA A 195 5.62 18.94 -13.19
CA ALA A 195 5.46 19.28 -14.60
C ALA A 195 5.67 18.05 -15.50
N PHE A 196 6.72 17.26 -15.25
CA PHE A 196 6.96 16.02 -15.99
C PHE A 196 5.80 15.03 -15.83
N PHE A 197 5.34 14.79 -14.59
CA PHE A 197 4.22 13.88 -14.37
C PHE A 197 2.96 14.33 -15.11
N ASN A 198 2.56 15.59 -14.94
CA ASN A 198 1.37 16.16 -15.58
C ASN A 198 1.44 16.08 -17.11
N ALA A 199 2.60 16.36 -17.70
CA ALA A 199 2.80 16.33 -19.15
C ALA A 199 2.66 14.92 -19.75
N ASN A 200 2.95 13.88 -18.97
CA ASN A 200 3.00 12.50 -19.46
C ASN A 200 1.82 11.62 -19.00
N TYR A 201 1.04 12.08 -18.01
CA TYR A 201 -0.04 11.30 -17.40
C TYR A 201 -1.13 10.86 -18.39
N ALA A 202 -1.55 11.75 -19.30
CA ALA A 202 -2.63 11.42 -20.24
C ALA A 202 -2.26 10.27 -21.20
N ALA A 203 -1.00 10.20 -21.63
CA ALA A 203 -0.51 9.10 -22.47
C ALA A 203 -0.45 7.79 -21.67
N PHE A 204 0.10 7.84 -20.45
CA PHE A 204 0.16 6.72 -19.53
C PHE A 204 -1.23 6.15 -19.21
N SER A 205 -2.18 7.01 -18.81
CA SER A 205 -3.56 6.61 -18.49
C SER A 205 -4.31 6.02 -19.69
N ALA A 206 -3.91 6.37 -20.91
CA ALA A 206 -4.44 5.77 -22.14
C ALA A 206 -3.71 4.48 -22.55
N GLY A 207 -2.81 3.94 -21.71
CA GLY A 207 -2.03 2.74 -21.99
C GLY A 207 -1.02 2.90 -23.12
N LYS A 208 -0.60 4.14 -23.41
CA LYS A 208 0.36 4.43 -24.48
C LYS A 208 1.79 4.37 -23.96
N ASP A 209 2.70 3.91 -24.80
CA ASP A 209 4.13 3.98 -24.53
C ASP A 209 4.58 5.43 -24.34
N GLY A 210 5.49 5.63 -23.40
CA GLY A 210 5.98 6.95 -23.05
C GLY A 210 6.99 6.91 -21.91
N PRO A 211 7.49 8.10 -21.48
CA PRO A 211 8.48 8.18 -20.41
C PRO A 211 7.86 7.93 -19.02
N LEU A 212 6.53 8.02 -18.89
CA LEU A 212 5.77 7.53 -17.76
C LEU A 212 5.16 6.17 -18.13
N ASN A 213 5.48 5.13 -17.36
CA ASN A 213 5.05 3.74 -17.54
C ASN A 213 4.79 3.12 -16.15
N PRO A 214 4.25 1.89 -16.02
CA PRO A 214 3.90 1.31 -14.72
C PRO A 214 5.04 1.29 -13.68
N MET A 215 6.27 0.98 -14.11
CA MET A 215 7.44 0.95 -13.23
C MET A 215 7.79 2.35 -12.72
N ASN A 216 7.85 3.33 -13.61
CA ASN A 216 8.21 4.70 -13.26
C ASN A 216 7.06 5.39 -12.51
N TYR A 217 5.81 5.02 -12.80
CA TYR A 217 4.62 5.50 -12.09
C TYR A 217 4.68 5.14 -10.60
N SER A 218 5.13 3.92 -10.29
CA SER A 218 5.35 3.47 -8.91
C SER A 218 6.36 4.36 -8.16
N TRP A 219 7.36 4.91 -8.86
CA TRP A 219 8.28 5.89 -8.28
C TRP A 219 7.56 7.17 -7.84
N PHE A 220 6.70 7.72 -8.71
CA PHE A 220 5.92 8.92 -8.38
C PHE A 220 4.95 8.68 -7.23
N GLN A 221 4.24 7.55 -7.24
CA GLN A 221 3.33 7.20 -6.15
C GLN A 221 4.06 7.09 -4.81
N ALA A 222 5.22 6.42 -4.77
CA ALA A 222 6.02 6.33 -3.56
C ALA A 222 6.55 7.70 -3.08
N GLU A 223 6.92 8.61 -3.98
CA GLU A 223 7.28 9.98 -3.62
C GLU A 223 6.08 10.80 -3.10
N MET A 224 4.89 10.63 -3.68
CA MET A 224 3.66 11.25 -3.20
C MET A 224 3.25 10.70 -1.83
N MET A 225 3.38 9.40 -1.58
CA MET A 225 3.15 8.79 -0.26
C MET A 225 4.09 9.35 0.80
N LYS A 226 5.40 9.46 0.50
CA LYS A 226 6.37 10.09 1.41
C LYS A 226 6.02 11.55 1.67
N THR A 227 5.56 12.27 0.65
CA THR A 227 5.11 13.67 0.77
C THR A 227 3.88 13.77 1.67
N ALA A 228 2.85 12.97 1.41
CA ALA A 228 1.64 12.89 2.23
C ALA A 228 1.97 12.53 3.69
N LEU A 229 2.92 11.61 3.92
CA LEU A 229 3.38 11.27 5.27
C LEU A 229 4.00 12.49 5.97
N ARG A 230 4.91 13.22 5.31
CA ARG A 230 5.53 14.44 5.89
C ARG A 230 4.50 15.51 6.23
N GLU A 231 3.47 15.64 5.42
CA GLU A 231 2.44 16.67 5.56
C GLU A 231 1.22 16.24 6.40
N ARG A 232 1.20 15.00 6.92
CA ARG A 232 0.01 14.39 7.55
C ARG A 232 -0.66 15.24 8.63
N GLN A 233 0.10 16.04 9.37
CA GLN A 233 -0.44 16.93 10.42
C GLN A 233 -1.18 18.15 9.85
N GLN A 234 -0.85 18.59 8.63
CA GLN A 234 -1.46 19.75 7.97
C GLN A 234 -2.79 19.40 7.29
N TYR A 235 -3.01 18.11 7.02
CA TYR A 235 -4.14 17.57 6.30
C TYR A 235 -4.86 16.47 7.10
N PRO A 236 -5.43 16.78 8.28
CA PRO A 236 -6.22 15.80 9.02
C PRO A 236 -7.43 15.36 8.20
N PHE A 237 -7.87 14.12 8.41
CA PHE A 237 -8.88 13.47 7.56
C PHE A 237 -10.16 14.30 7.37
N CYS A 238 -10.75 14.83 8.44
CA CYS A 238 -11.97 15.65 8.31
C CYS A 238 -11.78 16.96 7.54
N LYS A 239 -10.57 17.53 7.52
CA LYS A 239 -10.27 18.71 6.68
C LYS A 239 -10.31 18.31 5.20
N LEU A 240 -9.68 17.20 4.83
CA LEU A 240 -9.67 16.69 3.45
C LEU A 240 -11.08 16.27 2.99
N VAL A 241 -11.85 15.62 3.87
CA VAL A 241 -13.25 15.29 3.61
C VAL A 241 -14.08 16.55 3.40
N SER A 242 -13.87 17.60 4.21
CA SER A 242 -14.61 18.85 4.05
C SER A 242 -14.28 19.59 2.75
N LEU A 243 -13.04 19.47 2.24
CA LEU A 243 -12.66 19.99 0.93
C LEU A 243 -13.35 19.22 -0.21
N ASN A 244 -13.64 17.93 0.01
CA ASN A 244 -14.26 17.02 -0.94
C ASN A 244 -15.74 16.71 -0.64
N LYS A 245 -16.48 17.66 -0.05
CA LYS A 245 -17.93 17.51 0.12
C LYS A 245 -18.64 17.56 -1.22
N ALA A 246 -19.63 16.69 -1.41
CA ALA A 246 -20.53 16.75 -2.56
C ALA A 246 -21.20 18.13 -2.59
N LYS A 247 -21.26 18.75 -3.77
CA LYS A 247 -22.02 19.99 -3.96
C LYS A 247 -23.50 19.66 -3.79
N ALA A 248 -24.24 20.54 -3.11
CA ALA A 248 -25.69 20.46 -3.13
C ALA A 248 -26.14 20.62 -4.59
N ILE A 249 -26.87 19.63 -5.10
CA ILE A 249 -27.54 19.67 -6.41
C ILE A 249 -28.79 20.55 -6.27
#